data_AF-A0A356I9T9-F1
#
_entry.id   AF-A0A356I9T9-F1
#
_cell.length_a   1.000
_cell.length_b   1.000
_cell.length_c   1.000
_cell.angle_alpha   90.00
_cell.angle_beta   90.00
_cell.angle_gamma   90.00
#
_symmetry.space_group_name_H-M   'P 1'
#
loop_
_entity.id
_entity.type
_entity.pdbx_description
1 polymer ?
#
loop_
_entity_poly.entity_id
_entity_poly.type
_entity_poly.pdbx_seq_one_letter_code
_entity_poly.pdbx_strand_id
1 'polypeptide(L)'
;MVPVIHSVPAAIVGVIVGATFTESVFAFPGLGKLLIDSINVSNNNMVVALSFIFAGINIFALLLGDLLMTLVDPRIKLDVKGGK
;
A
#
# COMPACT_ATOMS: atom_id res chain seq x y z
N MET A 1 5.40 8.93 20.52
CA MET A 1 4.19 9.25 19.71
C MET A 1 4.55 9.52 18.24
N VAL A 2 5.70 10.14 17.96
CA VAL A 2 6.30 10.26 16.61
C VAL A 2 6.43 8.91 15.82
N PRO A 3 6.76 7.76 16.44
CA PRO A 3 6.91 6.50 15.68
C PRO A 3 5.59 5.91 15.19
N VAL A 4 4.48 6.20 15.87
CA VAL A 4 3.18 5.58 15.57
C VAL A 4 2.63 6.13 14.25
N ILE A 5 2.74 7.43 14.03
CA ILE A 5 2.25 8.10 12.82
C ILE A 5 3.09 7.67 11.60
N HIS A 6 4.41 7.56 11.76
CA HIS A 6 5.29 7.08 10.69
C HIS A 6 5.03 5.61 10.30
N SER A 7 4.47 4.80 11.22
CA SER A 7 4.15 3.39 10.94
C SER A 7 2.80 3.16 10.26
N VAL A 8 1.93 4.18 10.17
CA VAL A 8 0.59 4.08 9.56
C VAL A 8 0.65 3.67 8.07
N PRO A 9 1.48 4.28 7.21
CA PRO A 9 1.59 3.85 5.82
C PRO A 9 2.01 2.38 5.69
N ALA A 10 3.01 1.96 6.48
CA ALA A 10 3.48 0.58 6.49
C ALA A 10 2.39 -0.41 6.96
N ALA A 11 1.55 -0.01 7.93
CA ALA A 11 0.43 -0.81 8.39
C ALA A 11 -0.64 -0.99 7.30
N ILE A 12 -0.94 0.04 6.50
CA ILE A 12 -1.88 -0.05 5.37
C ILE A 12 -1.40 -1.09 4.36
N VAL A 13 -0.11 -1.07 4.03
CA VAL A 13 0.49 -2.07 3.13
C VAL A 13 0.43 -3.47 3.75
N GLY A 14 0.68 -3.58 5.05
CA GLY A 14 0.56 -4.84 5.78
C GLY A 14 -0.85 -5.45 5.72
N VAL A 15 -1.90 -4.63 5.74
CA VAL A 15 -3.29 -5.10 5.59
C VAL A 15 -3.53 -5.71 4.21
N ILE A 16 -2.95 -5.17 3.14
CA ILE A 16 -3.09 -5.73 1.78
C ILE A 16 -2.47 -7.15 1.72
N VAL A 17 -1.32 -7.33 2.37
CA VAL A 17 -0.66 -8.65 2.46
C VAL A 17 -1.50 -9.61 3.30
N GLY A 18 -2.03 -9.16 4.43
CA GLY A 18 -2.93 -9.95 5.28
C GLY A 18 -4.21 -10.36 4.54
N ALA A 19 -4.80 -9.45 3.79
CA ALA A 19 -5.99 -9.69 2.97
C ALA A 19 -5.73 -10.79 1.93
N THR A 20 -4.60 -10.76 1.24
CA THR A 20 -4.19 -11.80 0.28
C THR A 20 -4.13 -13.20 0.93
N PHE A 21 -3.64 -13.28 2.17
CA PHE A 21 -3.61 -14.54 2.92
C PHE A 21 -5.02 -15.01 3.25
N THR A 22 -5.90 -14.11 3.72
CA THR A 22 -7.30 -14.45 4.02
C THR A 22 -8.10 -14.84 2.77
N GLU A 23 -7.86 -14.20 1.62
CA GLU A 23 -8.49 -14.58 0.34
C GLU A 23 -8.10 -16.00 -0.08
N SER A 24 -6.83 -16.37 0.14
CA SER A 24 -6.32 -17.70 -0.19
C SER A 24 -6.86 -18.77 0.74
N VAL A 25 -6.90 -18.53 2.06
CA VAL A 25 -7.36 -19.50 3.06
C VAL A 25 -8.88 -19.71 3.01
N PHE A 26 -9.67 -18.64 2.87
CA PHE A 26 -11.13 -18.71 2.84
C PHE A 26 -11.71 -18.84 1.43
N ALA A 27 -10.85 -18.99 0.41
CA ALA A 27 -11.21 -19.04 -1.00
C ALA A 27 -12.06 -17.85 -1.49
N PHE A 28 -12.04 -16.72 -0.78
CA PHE A 28 -12.80 -15.52 -1.13
C PHE A 28 -12.25 -14.92 -2.43
N PRO A 29 -13.10 -14.54 -3.40
CA PRO A 29 -12.63 -13.95 -4.66
C PRO A 29 -12.07 -12.55 -4.40
N GLY A 30 -10.78 -12.36 -4.65
CA GLY A 30 -10.12 -11.07 -4.47
C GLY A 30 -8.87 -10.91 -5.33
N LEU A 31 -8.32 -9.70 -5.35
CA LEU A 31 -7.22 -9.33 -6.25
C LEU A 31 -5.90 -9.98 -5.85
N GLY A 32 -5.68 -10.23 -4.55
CA GLY A 32 -4.46 -10.85 -4.04
C GLY A 32 -4.39 -12.33 -4.42
N LYS A 33 -5.48 -13.06 -4.21
CA LYS A 33 -5.59 -14.45 -4.66
C LYS A 33 -5.47 -14.56 -6.18
N LEU A 34 -6.09 -13.63 -6.92
CA LEU A 34 -6.04 -13.61 -8.38
C LEU A 34 -4.63 -13.34 -8.93
N LEU A 35 -3.78 -12.62 -8.19
CA LEU A 35 -2.35 -12.49 -8.50
C LEU A 35 -1.63 -13.84 -8.33
N ILE A 36 -1.84 -14.53 -7.21
CA ILE A 36 -1.23 -15.84 -6.93
C ILE A 36 -1.68 -16.87 -7.98
N ASP A 37 -2.97 -16.92 -8.29
CA ASP A 37 -3.52 -17.81 -9.32
C ASP A 37 -2.88 -17.50 -10.68
N SER A 38 -2.77 -16.23 -11.07
CA SER A 38 -2.14 -15.81 -12.34
C SER A 38 -0.66 -16.22 -12.44
N ILE A 39 0.08 -16.22 -11.33
CA ILE A 39 1.45 -16.72 -11.26
C ILE A 39 1.47 -18.24 -11.53
N ASN A 40 0.58 -18.99 -10.88
CA ASN A 40 0.49 -20.44 -11.06
C ASN A 40 0.14 -20.84 -12.51
N VAL A 41 -0.76 -20.11 -13.18
CA VAL A 41 -1.11 -20.36 -14.59
C VAL A 41 -0.14 -19.69 -15.58
N SER A 42 0.97 -19.11 -15.10
CA SER A 42 1.97 -18.39 -15.92
C SER A 42 1.38 -17.30 -16.82
N ASN A 43 0.29 -16.66 -16.39
CA ASN A 43 -0.34 -15.56 -17.11
C ASN A 43 0.38 -14.25 -16.80
N ASN A 44 1.50 -14.03 -17.47
CA ASN A 44 2.35 -12.85 -17.25
C ASN A 44 1.62 -11.52 -17.45
N ASN A 45 0.66 -11.47 -18.38
CA ASN A 45 -0.08 -10.23 -18.66
C ASN A 45 -0.92 -9.82 -17.45
N MET A 46 -1.55 -10.79 -16.79
CA MET A 46 -2.38 -10.55 -15.60
C MET A 46 -1.52 -10.24 -14.37
N VAL A 47 -0.37 -10.90 -14.21
CA VAL A 47 0.59 -10.60 -13.14
C VAL A 47 1.10 -9.16 -13.22
N VAL A 48 1.49 -8.70 -14.41
CA VAL A 48 1.97 -7.32 -14.60
C VAL A 48 0.85 -6.31 -14.35
N ALA A 49 -0.36 -6.54 -14.86
CA ALA A 49 -1.50 -5.65 -14.65
C ALA A 49 -1.85 -5.48 -13.16
N LEU A 50 -1.92 -6.59 -12.41
CA LEU A 50 -2.22 -6.56 -10.98
C LEU A 50 -1.09 -5.92 -10.18
N SER A 51 0.17 -6.22 -10.53
CA SER A 51 1.33 -5.61 -9.87
C SER A 51 1.33 -4.09 -10.05
N PHE A 52 0.94 -3.59 -11.23
CA PHE A 52 0.79 -2.17 -11.49
C PHE A 52 -0.31 -1.53 -10.63
N ILE A 53 -1.46 -2.20 -10.49
CA ILE A 53 -2.55 -1.74 -9.62
C ILE A 53 -2.10 -1.69 -8.16
N PHE A 54 -1.45 -2.74 -7.67
CA PHE A 54 -0.93 -2.78 -6.29
C PHE A 54 0.14 -1.72 -6.04
N ALA A 55 1.04 -1.49 -6.99
CA ALA A 55 2.02 -0.41 -6.91
C ALA A 55 1.33 0.96 -6.85
N GLY A 56 0.29 1.19 -7.66
CA GLY A 56 -0.51 2.41 -7.61
C GLY A 56 -1.16 2.62 -6.24
N ILE A 57 -1.87 1.61 -5.72
CA ILE A 57 -2.49 1.66 -4.38
C ILE A 57 -1.44 1.92 -3.30
N ASN A 58 -0.26 1.29 -3.40
CA ASN A 58 0.84 1.51 -2.46
C ASN A 58 1.33 2.96 -2.47
N ILE A 59 1.54 3.55 -3.66
CA ILE A 59 1.93 4.96 -3.78
C ILE A 59 0.84 5.87 -3.20
N PHE A 60 -0.43 5.60 -3.48
CA PHE A 60 -1.55 6.35 -2.90
C PHE A 60 -1.61 6.23 -1.36
N ALA A 61 -1.38 5.03 -0.81
CA ALA A 61 -1.37 4.79 0.63
C ALA A 61 -0.20 5.51 1.31
N LEU A 62 0.99 5.50 0.70
CA LEU A 62 2.15 6.25 1.17
C LEU A 62 1.88 7.76 1.15
N LEU A 63 1.36 8.28 0.04
CA LEU A 63 1.01 9.70 -0.10
C LEU A 63 -0.05 10.14 0.93
N LEU A 64 -1.07 9.30 1.15
CA LEU A 64 -2.07 9.55 2.18
C LEU A 64 -1.42 9.54 3.59
N GLY A 65 -0.48 8.62 3.82
CA GLY A 65 0.31 8.57 5.04
C GLY A 65 1.13 9.83 5.29
N ASP A 66 1.81 10.35 4.26
CA ASP A 66 2.58 11.59 4.33
C ASP A 66 1.67 12.82 4.57
N LEU A 67 0.50 12.84 3.95
CA LEU A 67 -0.51 13.89 4.17
C LEU A 67 -1.07 13.85 5.59
N LEU A 68 -1.42 12.66 6.09
CA LEU A 68 -1.87 12.46 7.47
C LEU A 68 -0.79 12.85 8.47
N MET A 69 0.47 12.54 8.17
CA MET A 69 1.62 12.93 8.99
C MET A 69 1.77 14.45 9.06
N THR A 70 1.56 15.16 7.95
CA THR A 70 1.59 16.63 7.89
C THR A 70 0.42 17.26 8.66
N LEU A 71 -0.76 16.65 8.65
CA LEU A 71 -1.95 17.16 9.35
C LEU A 71 -1.94 16.91 10.86
N VAL A 72 -1.47 15.73 11.28
CA VAL A 72 -1.49 15.31 12.69
C VAL A 72 -0.28 15.83 13.47
N ASP A 73 0.88 15.98 12.83
CA ASP A 73 2.07 16.54 13.48
C ASP A 73 2.48 17.90 12.86
N PRO A 74 2.02 19.04 13.42
CA PRO A 74 2.32 20.39 12.92
C PRO A 74 3.81 20.79 13.02
N ARG A 75 4.69 19.90 13.55
CA ARG A 75 6.15 20.07 13.50
C ARG A 75 6.74 19.68 12.14
N ILE A 76 6.08 18.82 11.37
CA ILE A 76 6.52 18.41 10.04
C ILE A 76 5.90 19.39 9.06
N LYS A 77 6.46 20.60 9.03
CA LYS A 77 6.05 21.60 8.05
C LYS A 77 6.60 21.18 6.69
N LEU A 78 5.73 21.04 5.70
CA LEU A 78 6.09 21.13 4.27
C LEU A 78 6.45 22.57 3.86
N ASP A 79 6.85 23.41 4.82
CA ASP A 79 7.51 24.68 4.56
C ASP A 79 9.02 24.39 4.50
N VAL A 80 9.43 23.68 3.45
CA VAL A 80 10.75 23.96 2.90
C VAL A 80 10.63 25.36 2.35
N LYS A 81 10.89 26.32 3.23
CA LYS A 81 11.36 27.65 2.84
C LYS A 81 12.46 27.38 1.83
N GLY A 82 12.12 27.54 0.55
CA GLY A 82 13.06 27.49 -0.55
C GLY A 82 14.23 28.36 -0.14
N GLY A 83 15.35 27.70 0.13
CA GLY A 83 16.63 28.37 0.17
C GLY A 83 16.75 29.14 -1.13
N LYS A 84 17.18 30.39 -1.00
CA LYS A 84 17.56 31.25 -2.11
C LYS A 84 18.33 30.49 -3.19
#